data_AF-A0AA87Z4M1-F1
#
_entry.id   AF-A0AA87Z4M1-F1
#
_cell.length_a   1.000
_cell.length_b   1.000
_cell.length_c   1.000
_cell.angle_alpha   90.00
_cell.angle_beta   90.00
_cell.angle_gamma   90.00
#
_symmetry.space_group_name_H-M   'P 1'
#
loop_
_entity.id
_entity.type
_entity.pdbx_description
1 polymer ?
#
loop_
_entity_poly.entity_id
_entity_poly.type
_entity_poly.pdbx_seq_one_letter_code
_entity_poly.pdbx_strand_id
1 'polypeptide(L)'
;MVRPRKTIPVNQNPPAPDLATVIVNLQRQLLEQQQETNRLWEQLAQINQRPQANEVPPQNNQVPLVVPPVPDVQPEVQPEAPVAPMGVQANIPPEKVLCASFALKKDARHWWMTVQMRRDVMTMSWQDFVSEFQMMYFNREILAAQQDEFTSLRQGTMTVMEAINKFEQLARLCPELVPGETEKVRLMMKMFRSDITKQVSASDSPPTRVSDCISRAIRAAYWINRDKEERAQFFKAKR
;
A
#
# COMPACT_ATOMS: atom_id res chain seq x y z
N MET A 1 62.86 53.32 4.89
CA MET A 1 62.16 52.41 3.96
C MET A 1 60.76 52.12 4.49
N VAL A 2 59.71 52.69 3.89
CA VAL A 2 58.33 52.27 4.14
C VAL A 2 57.64 52.23 2.77
N ARG A 3 57.29 51.04 2.29
CA ARG A 3 56.53 50.88 1.04
C ARG A 3 55.03 50.99 1.36
N PRO A 4 54.22 51.68 0.53
CA PRO A 4 52.80 51.85 0.79
C PRO A 4 52.03 50.52 0.58
N ARG A 5 51.05 50.25 1.46
CA ARG A 5 50.14 49.10 1.34
C ARG A 5 49.25 49.28 0.11
N LYS A 6 49.29 48.31 -0.81
CA LYS A 6 48.33 48.16 -1.91
C LYS A 6 46.94 47.89 -1.34
N THR A 7 45.99 48.76 -1.65
CA THR A 7 44.55 48.56 -1.44
C THR A 7 44.06 47.43 -2.36
N ILE A 8 43.38 46.45 -1.77
CA ILE A 8 42.76 45.32 -2.47
C ILE A 8 41.43 45.81 -3.08
N PRO A 9 41.10 45.48 -4.34
CA PRO A 9 39.81 45.85 -4.93
C PRO A 9 38.68 45.09 -4.22
N VAL A 10 37.68 45.82 -3.72
CA VAL A 10 36.43 45.26 -3.20
C VAL A 10 35.76 44.48 -4.31
N ASN A 11 35.72 43.16 -4.16
CA ASN A 11 34.93 42.25 -4.98
C ASN A 11 33.44 42.50 -4.67
N GLN A 12 32.77 43.29 -5.51
CA GLN A 12 31.33 43.48 -5.44
C GLN A 12 30.66 42.22 -5.99
N ASN A 13 30.44 41.25 -5.10
CA ASN A 13 29.48 40.18 -5.36
C ASN A 13 28.13 40.85 -5.68
N PRO A 14 27.39 40.44 -6.74
CA PRO A 14 26.11 41.04 -7.06
C PRO A 14 25.19 40.97 -5.83
N PRO A 15 24.37 42.01 -5.58
CA PRO A 15 23.47 42.02 -4.45
C PRO A 15 22.57 40.78 -4.51
N ALA A 16 22.42 40.10 -3.37
CA ALA A 16 21.54 38.94 -3.28
C ALA A 16 20.14 39.33 -3.82
N PRO A 17 19.55 38.50 -4.71
CA PRO A 17 18.27 38.85 -5.32
C PRO A 17 17.21 39.01 -4.25
N ASP A 18 16.45 40.10 -4.34
CA ASP A 18 15.32 40.38 -3.44
C ASP A 18 14.31 39.23 -3.46
N LEU A 19 13.68 38.96 -2.31
CA LEU A 19 12.72 37.87 -2.14
C LEU A 19 11.58 37.95 -3.17
N ALA A 20 11.15 39.17 -3.53
CA ALA A 20 10.15 39.36 -4.57
C ALA A 20 10.63 38.83 -5.95
N THR A 21 11.90 39.05 -6.27
CA THR A 21 12.52 38.55 -7.51
C THR A 21 12.61 37.03 -7.51
N VAL A 22 12.97 36.44 -6.37
CA VAL A 22 13.03 34.97 -6.21
C VAL A 22 11.64 34.36 -6.37
N ILE A 23 10.61 34.97 -5.76
CA ILE A 23 9.22 34.49 -5.84
C ILE A 23 8.69 34.56 -7.28
N VAL A 24 8.93 35.66 -7.99
CA VAL A 24 8.49 35.82 -9.39
C VAL A 24 9.20 34.82 -10.29
N ASN A 25 10.50 34.61 -10.10
CA ASN A 25 11.26 33.63 -10.89
C ASN A 25 10.77 32.20 -10.62
N LEU A 26 10.47 31.86 -9.36
CA LEU A 26 9.94 30.55 -8.99
C LEU A 26 8.53 30.33 -9.56
N GLN A 27 7.66 31.34 -9.51
CA GLN A 27 6.35 31.27 -10.14
C GLN A 27 6.43 31.11 -11.66
N ARG A 28 7.37 31.82 -12.31
CA ARG A 28 7.61 31.67 -13.75
C ARG A 28 8.05 30.25 -14.07
N GLN A 29 9.00 29.71 -13.30
CA GLN A 29 9.47 28.33 -13.47
C GLN A 29 8.36 27.31 -13.23
N LEU A 30 7.49 27.52 -12.23
CA LEU A 30 6.35 26.65 -11.96
C LEU A 30 5.31 26.70 -13.10
N LEU A 31 5.06 27.89 -13.66
CA LEU A 31 4.16 28.04 -14.80
C LEU A 31 4.71 27.37 -16.06
N GLU A 32 6.02 27.52 -16.31
CA GLU A 32 6.73 26.83 -17.40
C GLU A 32 6.61 25.30 -17.25
N GLN A 33 6.84 24.77 -16.04
CA GLN A 33 6.66 23.34 -15.74
C GLN A 33 5.21 22.86 -15.99
N GLN A 34 4.22 23.67 -15.63
CA GLN A 34 2.82 23.33 -15.87
C GLN A 34 2.50 23.29 -17.38
N GLN A 35 3.05 24.23 -18.16
CA GLN A 35 2.87 24.25 -19.61
C GLN A 35 3.55 23.06 -20.29
N GLU A 36 4.75 22.68 -19.87
CA GLU A 36 5.44 21.48 -20.37
C GLU A 36 4.63 20.21 -20.08
N THR A 37 4.10 20.10 -18.87
CA THR A 37 3.27 18.97 -18.47
C THR A 37 2.01 18.87 -19.34
N ASN A 38 1.33 19.99 -19.56
CA ASN A 38 0.14 20.03 -20.43
C ASN A 38 0.48 19.66 -21.88
N ARG A 39 1.61 20.15 -22.39
CA ARG A 39 2.10 19.84 -23.74
C ARG A 39 2.37 18.35 -23.92
N LEU A 40 2.98 17.68 -22.92
CA LEU A 40 3.22 16.24 -22.97
C LEU A 40 1.91 15.44 -22.98
N TRP A 41 0.93 15.85 -22.17
CA TRP A 41 -0.39 15.24 -22.15
C TRP A 41 -1.11 15.36 -23.51
N GLU A 42 -1.02 16.51 -24.17
CA GLU A 42 -1.59 16.71 -25.51
C GLU A 42 -0.88 15.87 -26.59
N GLN A 43 0.45 15.71 -26.51
CA GLN A 43 1.19 14.84 -27.43
C GLN A 43 0.77 13.37 -27.29
N LEU A 44 0.61 12.89 -26.06
CA LEU A 44 0.14 11.53 -25.80
C LEU A 44 -1.28 11.31 -26.36
N ALA A 45 -2.15 12.33 -26.26
CA ALA A 45 -3.49 12.26 -26.84
C ALA A 45 -3.47 12.14 -28.38
N GLN A 46 -2.52 12.80 -29.06
CA GLN A 46 -2.37 12.70 -30.52
C GLN A 46 -1.75 11.37 -30.98
N ILE A 47 -0.80 10.83 -30.22
CA ILE A 47 -0.20 9.51 -30.49
C ILE A 47 -1.27 8.42 -30.39
N ASN A 48 -2.14 8.50 -29.39
CA ASN A 48 -3.24 7.55 -29.19
C ASN A 48 -4.42 7.77 -30.17
N GLN A 49 -4.45 8.87 -30.91
CA GLN A 49 -5.45 9.16 -31.95
C GLN A 49 -4.92 8.95 -33.38
N ARG A 50 -3.64 8.59 -33.57
CA ARG A 50 -3.17 8.13 -34.88
C ARG A 50 -3.90 6.84 -35.24
N PRO A 51 -4.52 6.74 -36.44
CA PRO A 51 -5.02 5.47 -36.92
C PRO A 51 -3.82 4.51 -36.99
N GLN A 52 -3.92 3.35 -36.34
CA GLN A 52 -3.03 2.24 -36.61
C GLN A 52 -3.13 1.96 -38.12
N ALA A 53 -2.08 2.27 -38.88
CA ALA A 53 -1.97 1.87 -40.28
C ALA A 53 -1.70 0.36 -40.34
N ASN A 54 -2.71 -0.41 -39.95
CA ASN A 54 -2.98 -1.84 -40.18
C ASN A 54 -4.13 -2.27 -39.24
N GLU A 55 -5.32 -1.74 -39.45
CA GLU A 55 -6.55 -2.39 -38.98
C GLU A 55 -7.43 -2.73 -40.19
N VAL A 56 -7.63 -4.03 -40.40
CA VAL A 56 -8.63 -4.62 -41.29
C VAL A 56 -10.01 -4.32 -40.69
N PRO A 57 -11.03 -3.91 -41.48
CA PRO A 57 -12.30 -3.42 -40.94
C PRO A 57 -13.14 -4.55 -40.30
N PRO A 58 -14.07 -4.23 -39.38
CA PRO A 58 -14.86 -5.24 -38.69
C PRO A 58 -15.97 -5.75 -39.60
N GLN A 59 -15.87 -7.00 -40.07
CA GLN A 59 -17.03 -7.69 -40.64
C GLN A 59 -17.87 -8.29 -39.52
N ASN A 60 -18.94 -7.57 -39.21
CA ASN A 60 -20.19 -8.07 -38.68
C ASN A 60 -20.64 -9.31 -39.48
N ASN A 61 -20.83 -10.47 -38.83
CA ASN A 61 -22.04 -11.27 -39.04
C ASN A 61 -22.16 -12.43 -38.06
N GLN A 62 -23.36 -12.51 -37.50
CA GLN A 62 -23.91 -13.58 -36.68
C GLN A 62 -23.70 -14.98 -37.27
N VAL A 63 -23.52 -15.93 -36.36
CA VAL A 63 -23.39 -17.38 -36.59
C VAL A 63 -24.70 -17.98 -37.12
N PRO A 64 -24.64 -18.89 -38.12
CA PRO A 64 -25.57 -20.01 -38.18
C PRO A 64 -24.85 -21.33 -37.89
N LEU A 65 -25.48 -22.08 -37.00
CA LEU A 65 -25.14 -23.42 -36.53
C LEU A 65 -25.09 -24.43 -37.69
N VAL A 66 -23.91 -24.91 -38.08
CA VAL A 66 -23.75 -26.14 -38.88
C VAL A 66 -22.55 -26.93 -38.35
N VAL A 67 -22.84 -28.08 -37.76
CA VAL A 67 -21.88 -29.07 -37.27
C VAL A 67 -21.26 -29.81 -38.47
N PRO A 68 -19.93 -29.88 -38.62
CA PRO A 68 -19.29 -30.85 -39.50
C PRO A 68 -18.84 -32.12 -38.74
N PRO A 69 -18.78 -33.28 -39.42
CA PRO A 69 -18.72 -34.59 -38.79
C PRO A 69 -17.30 -34.97 -38.38
N VAL A 70 -17.19 -35.70 -37.28
CA VAL A 70 -15.99 -36.48 -36.94
C VAL A 70 -16.02 -37.77 -37.77
N PRO A 71 -14.91 -38.14 -38.44
CA PRO A 71 -14.53 -39.55 -38.45
C PRO A 71 -13.06 -39.78 -38.11
N ASP A 72 -12.89 -40.66 -37.12
CA ASP A 72 -11.86 -41.68 -36.90
C ASP A 72 -10.35 -41.33 -36.94
N VAL A 73 -9.82 -41.19 -35.71
CA VAL A 73 -8.72 -42.00 -35.12
C VAL A 73 -7.52 -42.37 -36.01
N GLN A 74 -6.35 -41.84 -35.65
CA GLN A 74 -5.22 -42.64 -35.13
C GLN A 74 -4.27 -41.79 -34.26
N PRO A 75 -3.69 -42.35 -33.17
CA PRO A 75 -3.00 -41.58 -32.15
C PRO A 75 -1.49 -41.56 -32.43
N GLU A 76 -0.94 -40.43 -32.88
CA GLU A 76 0.51 -40.26 -32.88
C GLU A 76 0.96 -39.65 -31.55
N VAL A 77 1.28 -40.56 -30.62
CA VAL A 77 2.00 -40.31 -29.38
C VAL A 77 3.37 -39.73 -29.75
N GLN A 78 3.53 -38.42 -29.59
CA GLN A 78 4.86 -37.82 -29.51
C GLN A 78 5.31 -37.85 -28.04
N PRO A 79 6.50 -38.41 -27.73
CA PRO A 79 6.94 -38.60 -26.35
C PRO A 79 7.20 -37.24 -25.70
N GLU A 80 6.69 -37.07 -24.47
CA GLU A 80 7.10 -36.00 -23.58
C GLU A 80 8.62 -35.95 -23.50
N ALA A 81 9.20 -34.84 -23.98
CA ALA A 81 10.57 -34.51 -23.67
C ALA A 81 10.69 -34.32 -22.15
N PRO A 82 11.76 -34.83 -21.52
CA PRO A 82 11.80 -35.04 -20.09
C PRO A 82 11.71 -33.73 -19.32
N VAL A 83 10.74 -33.69 -18.41
CA VAL A 83 10.67 -32.72 -17.32
C VAL A 83 11.95 -32.87 -16.50
N ALA A 84 12.93 -32.02 -16.76
CA ALA A 84 14.08 -31.86 -15.87
C ALA A 84 13.62 -31.05 -14.65
N PRO A 85 13.66 -31.62 -13.43
CA PRO A 85 13.43 -30.87 -12.22
C PRO A 85 14.76 -30.23 -11.83
N MET A 86 14.95 -28.94 -12.09
CA MET A 86 16.01 -28.23 -11.39
C MET A 86 15.70 -26.75 -11.33
N GLY A 87 15.62 -26.26 -10.10
CA GLY A 87 15.23 -24.91 -9.77
C GLY A 87 16.09 -23.91 -10.52
N VAL A 88 15.45 -23.14 -11.38
CA VAL A 88 15.94 -21.82 -11.71
C VAL A 88 15.56 -20.94 -10.53
N GLN A 89 16.33 -21.05 -9.44
CA GLN A 89 16.48 -19.89 -8.56
C GLN A 89 16.95 -18.78 -9.47
N ALA A 90 16.05 -17.86 -9.79
CA ALA A 90 16.44 -16.59 -10.36
C ALA A 90 17.48 -16.02 -9.41
N ASN A 91 18.75 -16.10 -9.80
CA ASN A 91 19.86 -15.44 -9.14
C ASN A 91 19.62 -13.94 -9.36
N ILE A 92 18.78 -13.39 -8.48
CA ILE A 92 18.57 -11.96 -8.32
C ILE A 92 19.93 -11.41 -7.88
N PRO A 93 20.52 -10.42 -8.60
CA PRO A 93 21.90 -10.04 -8.36
C PRO A 93 22.13 -9.64 -6.89
N PRO A 94 23.33 -9.93 -6.33
CA PRO A 94 23.71 -9.58 -4.95
C PRO A 94 23.54 -8.08 -4.65
N GLU A 95 23.46 -7.27 -5.69
CA GLU A 95 23.10 -5.85 -5.65
C GLU A 95 21.77 -5.58 -4.91
N LYS A 96 20.73 -6.44 -5.03
CA LYS A 96 19.46 -6.20 -4.32
C LYS A 96 19.59 -6.32 -2.80
N VAL A 97 20.37 -7.28 -2.31
CA VAL A 97 20.66 -7.44 -0.88
C VAL A 97 21.43 -6.24 -0.37
N LEU A 98 22.42 -5.77 -1.13
CA LEU A 98 23.16 -4.55 -0.81
C LEU A 98 22.23 -3.34 -0.77
N CYS A 99 21.42 -3.09 -1.79
CA CYS A 99 20.46 -1.98 -1.81
C CYS A 99 19.50 -2.03 -0.62
N ALA A 100 18.90 -3.19 -0.33
CA ALA A 100 18.00 -3.34 0.81
C ALA A 100 18.72 -3.10 2.15
N SER A 101 19.95 -3.59 2.29
CA SER A 101 20.75 -3.35 3.50
C SER A 101 21.07 -1.87 3.72
N PHE A 102 21.33 -1.10 2.66
CA PHE A 102 21.53 0.34 2.74
C PHE A 102 20.25 1.10 3.09
N ALA A 103 19.08 0.54 2.76
CA ALA A 103 17.79 1.13 3.12
C ALA A 103 17.43 0.94 4.61
N LEU A 104 18.06 -0.01 5.31
CA LEU A 104 17.81 -0.25 6.74
C LEU A 104 18.31 0.92 7.59
N LYS A 105 17.49 1.33 8.56
CA LYS A 105 17.73 2.47 9.45
C LYS A 105 17.53 2.08 10.91
N LYS A 106 18.11 2.87 11.82
CA LYS A 106 17.96 2.72 13.29
C LYS A 106 18.28 1.27 13.72
N ASP A 107 17.43 0.66 14.51
CA ASP A 107 17.63 -0.69 15.08
C ASP A 107 17.78 -1.76 13.99
N ALA A 108 17.11 -1.60 12.85
CA ALA A 108 17.26 -2.50 11.71
C ALA A 108 18.65 -2.44 11.08
N ARG A 109 19.30 -1.28 11.11
CA ARG A 109 20.69 -1.17 10.65
C ARG A 109 21.66 -1.83 11.63
N HIS A 110 21.48 -1.61 12.93
CA HIS A 110 22.32 -2.24 13.96
C HIS A 110 22.20 -3.76 13.93
N TRP A 111 20.98 -4.27 13.85
CA TRP A 111 20.73 -5.70 13.65
C TRP A 111 21.43 -6.21 12.39
N TRP A 112 21.27 -5.53 11.25
CA TRP A 112 21.89 -5.97 10.00
C TRP A 112 23.41 -6.11 10.11
N MET A 113 24.10 -5.18 10.79
CA MET A 113 25.54 -5.29 11.03
C MET A 113 25.93 -6.59 11.76
N THR A 114 25.10 -7.08 12.68
CA THR A 114 25.32 -8.40 13.33
C THR A 114 25.15 -9.57 12.37
N VAL A 115 24.32 -9.43 11.33
CA VAL A 115 24.16 -10.43 10.25
C VAL A 115 25.43 -10.48 9.40
N GLN A 116 25.98 -9.30 9.06
CA GLN A 116 27.19 -9.20 8.23
C GLN A 116 28.42 -9.80 8.93
N MET A 117 28.44 -9.84 10.28
CA MET A 117 29.53 -10.47 11.03
C MET A 117 29.46 -12.00 11.04
N ARG A 118 28.27 -12.59 10.85
CA ARG A 118 28.05 -14.06 10.92
C ARG A 118 27.91 -14.72 9.57
N ARG A 119 27.55 -13.97 8.52
CA ARG A 119 27.28 -14.47 7.18
C ARG A 119 27.95 -13.60 6.13
N ASP A 120 28.42 -14.24 5.06
CA ASP A 120 28.93 -13.54 3.90
C ASP A 120 27.76 -12.96 3.09
N VAL A 121 27.64 -11.63 3.12
CA VAL A 121 26.59 -10.88 2.41
C VAL A 121 26.80 -10.90 0.90
N MET A 122 28.04 -11.06 0.44
CA MET A 122 28.35 -11.02 -1.00
C MET A 122 27.86 -12.27 -1.73
N THR A 123 27.71 -13.38 -1.00
CA THR A 123 27.17 -14.65 -1.50
C THR A 123 25.72 -14.89 -1.05
N MET A 124 25.16 -14.01 -0.22
CA MET A 124 23.79 -14.14 0.29
C MET A 124 22.76 -13.93 -0.81
N SER A 125 21.84 -14.89 -0.98
CA SER A 125 20.72 -14.73 -1.90
C SER A 125 19.69 -13.74 -1.35
N TRP A 126 18.85 -13.19 -2.23
CA TRP A 126 17.71 -12.37 -1.80
C TRP A 126 16.78 -13.11 -0.83
N GLN A 127 16.55 -14.40 -1.06
CA GLN A 127 15.72 -15.25 -0.21
C GLN A 127 16.32 -15.41 1.19
N ASP A 128 17.65 -15.53 1.31
CA ASP A 128 18.33 -15.59 2.60
C ASP A 128 18.22 -14.27 3.36
N PHE A 129 18.37 -13.12 2.67
CA PHE A 129 18.14 -11.80 3.25
C PHE A 129 16.73 -11.68 3.80
N VAL A 130 15.72 -12.04 2.99
CA VAL A 130 14.31 -12.00 3.39
C VAL A 130 14.06 -12.93 4.56
N SER A 131 14.62 -14.14 4.56
CA SER A 131 14.48 -15.10 5.67
C SER A 131 15.09 -14.58 6.97
N GLU A 132 16.28 -13.98 6.93
CA GLU A 132 16.93 -13.38 8.10
C GLU A 132 16.12 -12.20 8.63
N PHE A 133 15.64 -11.33 7.73
CA PHE A 133 14.81 -10.19 8.07
C PHE A 133 13.46 -10.62 8.67
N GLN A 134 12.81 -11.62 8.08
CA GLN A 134 11.57 -12.18 8.59
C GLN A 134 11.79 -12.88 9.93
N MET A 135 12.87 -13.65 10.12
CA MET A 135 13.12 -14.29 11.42
C MET A 135 13.25 -13.28 12.56
N MET A 136 13.81 -12.11 12.28
CA MET A 136 14.12 -11.12 13.31
C MET A 136 13.00 -10.11 13.55
N TYR A 137 12.21 -9.78 12.52
CA TYR A 137 11.10 -8.81 12.62
C TYR A 137 9.70 -9.43 12.53
N PHE A 138 9.60 -10.63 11.96
CA PHE A 138 8.38 -11.38 11.72
C PHE A 138 8.54 -12.83 12.19
N ASN A 139 9.20 -13.04 13.35
CA ASN A 139 9.29 -14.37 13.97
C ASN A 139 7.86 -14.95 14.09
N ARG A 140 7.72 -16.26 13.89
CA ARG A 140 6.46 -16.99 14.05
C ARG A 140 5.76 -16.65 15.38
N GLU A 141 6.52 -16.43 16.45
CA GLU A 141 6.00 -16.00 17.76
C GLU A 141 5.39 -14.59 17.73
N ILE A 142 6.02 -13.64 17.02
CA ILE A 142 5.49 -12.28 16.85
C ILE A 142 4.22 -12.33 16.01
N LEU A 143 4.22 -13.09 14.91
CA LEU A 143 3.02 -13.28 14.07
C LEU A 143 1.89 -13.95 14.85
N ALA A 144 2.19 -14.96 15.66
CA ALA A 144 1.22 -15.61 16.55
C ALA A 144 0.65 -14.60 17.56
N ALA A 145 1.50 -13.78 18.20
CA ALA A 145 1.05 -12.73 19.11
C ALA A 145 0.17 -11.68 18.41
N GLN A 146 0.50 -11.28 17.18
CA GLN A 146 -0.33 -10.37 16.37
C GLN A 146 -1.68 -11.00 15.99
N GLN A 147 -1.70 -12.30 15.68
CA GLN A 147 -2.92 -13.07 15.41
C GLN A 147 -3.79 -13.20 16.67
N ASP A 148 -3.19 -13.45 17.83
CA ASP A 148 -3.87 -13.47 19.12
C ASP A 148 -4.44 -12.08 19.48
N GLU A 149 -3.66 -11.02 19.25
CA GLU A 149 -4.13 -9.64 19.42
C GLU A 149 -5.31 -9.33 18.49
N PHE A 150 -5.26 -9.77 17.23
CA PHE A 150 -6.33 -9.55 16.28
C PHE A 150 -7.62 -10.30 16.64
N THR A 151 -7.50 -11.57 17.03
CA THR A 151 -8.67 -12.40 17.39
C THR A 151 -9.32 -11.95 18.71
N SER A 152 -8.52 -11.44 19.64
CA SER A 152 -8.96 -10.86 20.91
C SER A 152 -9.35 -9.38 20.82
N LEU A 153 -9.13 -8.71 19.69
CA LEU A 153 -9.43 -7.29 19.51
C LEU A 153 -10.90 -6.98 19.83
N ARG A 154 -11.10 -6.06 20.76
CA ARG A 154 -12.40 -5.48 21.11
C ARG A 154 -12.28 -3.96 21.14
N GLN A 155 -13.33 -3.27 20.73
CA GLN A 155 -13.38 -1.81 20.75
C GLN A 155 -13.13 -1.24 22.16
N GLY A 156 -13.69 -1.85 23.21
CA GLY A 156 -13.48 -1.42 24.58
C GLY A 156 -13.83 0.06 24.81
N THR A 157 -12.87 0.84 25.29
CA THR A 157 -12.98 2.29 25.51
C THR A 157 -12.60 3.13 24.28
N MET A 158 -12.08 2.51 23.22
CA MET A 158 -11.69 3.19 21.99
C MET A 158 -12.93 3.73 21.27
N THR A 159 -12.76 4.86 20.58
CA THR A 159 -13.74 5.32 19.61
C THR A 159 -13.87 4.30 18.47
N VAL A 160 -15.00 4.33 17.74
CA VAL A 160 -15.21 3.45 16.59
C VAL A 160 -14.08 3.59 15.57
N MET A 161 -13.63 4.83 15.30
CA MET A 161 -12.55 5.07 14.33
C MET A 161 -11.19 4.57 14.81
N GLU A 162 -10.84 4.74 16.07
CA GLU A 162 -9.59 4.20 16.62
C GLU A 162 -9.58 2.68 16.56
N ALA A 163 -10.71 2.03 16.89
CA ALA A 163 -10.83 0.59 16.82
C ALA A 163 -10.75 0.06 15.37
N ILE A 164 -11.36 0.75 14.40
CA ILE A 164 -11.23 0.45 12.96
C ILE A 164 -9.77 0.61 12.52
N ASN A 165 -9.10 1.70 12.89
CA ASN A 165 -7.71 1.91 12.52
C ASN A 165 -6.79 0.82 13.08
N LYS A 166 -7.02 0.38 14.33
CA LYS A 166 -6.28 -0.73 14.92
C LYS A 166 -6.59 -2.05 14.21
N PHE A 167 -7.85 -2.29 13.88
CA PHE A 167 -8.29 -3.45 13.11
C PHE A 167 -7.58 -3.52 11.74
N GLU A 168 -7.55 -2.43 10.97
CA GLU A 168 -6.89 -2.38 9.65
C GLU A 168 -5.38 -2.63 9.75
N GLN A 169 -4.73 -2.14 10.80
CA GLN A 169 -3.30 -2.39 11.03
C GLN A 169 -3.02 -3.87 11.23
N LEU A 170 -3.80 -4.54 12.09
CA LEU A 170 -3.65 -5.96 12.37
C LEU A 170 -4.08 -6.84 11.19
N ALA A 171 -5.14 -6.47 10.47
CA ALA A 171 -5.59 -7.17 9.27
C ALA A 171 -4.52 -7.21 8.17
N ARG A 172 -3.70 -6.16 8.04
CA ARG A 172 -2.56 -6.13 7.13
C ARG A 172 -1.42 -7.06 7.54
N LEU A 173 -1.26 -7.32 8.84
CA LEU A 173 -0.26 -8.25 9.35
C LEU A 173 -0.73 -9.71 9.28
N CYS A 174 -2.04 -9.93 9.34
CA CYS A 174 -2.66 -11.26 9.34
C CYS A 174 -3.67 -11.41 8.19
N PRO A 175 -3.25 -11.33 6.91
CA PRO A 175 -4.17 -11.40 5.77
C PRO A 175 -4.94 -12.73 5.71
N GLU A 176 -4.35 -13.81 6.23
CA GLU A 176 -4.98 -15.14 6.33
C GLU A 176 -6.26 -15.15 7.18
N LEU A 177 -6.37 -14.24 8.15
CA LEU A 177 -7.56 -14.10 9.00
C LEU A 177 -8.69 -13.31 8.32
N VAL A 178 -8.38 -12.59 7.23
CA VAL A 178 -9.34 -11.73 6.53
C VAL A 178 -9.34 -12.07 5.03
N PRO A 179 -9.77 -13.29 4.63
CA PRO A 179 -9.72 -13.75 3.25
C PRO A 179 -10.65 -12.97 2.30
N GLY A 180 -11.61 -12.20 2.81
CA GLY A 180 -12.54 -11.44 1.97
C GLY A 180 -13.39 -10.43 2.74
N GLU A 181 -14.18 -9.65 1.99
CA GLU A 181 -14.98 -8.55 2.53
C GLU A 181 -16.02 -9.02 3.54
N THR A 182 -16.73 -10.11 3.25
CA THR A 182 -17.74 -10.66 4.17
C THR A 182 -17.15 -11.05 5.51
N GLU A 183 -15.97 -11.69 5.50
CA GLU A 183 -15.27 -12.09 6.71
C GLU A 183 -14.74 -10.87 7.47
N LYS A 184 -14.27 -9.86 6.74
CA LYS A 184 -13.86 -8.57 7.31
C LYS A 184 -15.01 -7.91 8.06
N VAL A 185 -16.21 -7.86 7.48
CA VAL A 185 -17.40 -7.33 8.13
C VAL A 185 -17.77 -8.14 9.36
N ARG A 186 -17.76 -9.48 9.26
CA ARG A 186 -18.05 -10.37 10.39
C ARG A 186 -17.12 -10.12 11.58
N LEU A 187 -15.82 -9.96 11.32
CA LEU A 187 -14.82 -9.68 12.35
C LEU A 187 -14.96 -8.27 12.93
N MET A 188 -15.28 -7.26 12.11
CA MET A 188 -15.59 -5.91 12.60
C MET A 188 -16.80 -5.92 13.54
N MET A 189 -17.88 -6.63 13.17
CA MET A 189 -19.07 -6.80 14.01
C MET A 189 -18.76 -7.51 15.34
N LYS A 190 -17.82 -8.46 15.35
CA LYS A 190 -17.33 -9.11 16.58
C LYS A 190 -16.48 -8.19 17.45
N MET A 191 -15.74 -7.28 16.82
CA MET A 191 -14.83 -6.34 17.48
C MET A 191 -15.59 -5.17 18.14
N PHE A 192 -16.64 -4.65 17.51
CA PHE A 192 -17.42 -3.54 18.04
C PHE A 192 -18.12 -3.88 19.36
N ARG A 193 -18.41 -2.85 20.17
CA ARG A 193 -19.21 -3.03 21.39
C ARG A 193 -20.60 -3.56 21.05
N SER A 194 -21.21 -4.26 22.01
CA SER A 194 -22.52 -4.86 21.83
C SER A 194 -23.65 -3.84 21.64
N ASP A 195 -23.55 -2.65 22.23
CA ASP A 195 -24.52 -1.56 22.05
C ASP A 195 -24.52 -1.03 20.60
N ILE A 196 -23.34 -0.87 20.01
CA ILE A 196 -23.16 -0.48 18.60
C ILE A 196 -23.60 -1.61 17.68
N THR A 197 -23.17 -2.85 17.93
CA THR A 197 -23.47 -4.01 17.07
C THR A 197 -24.98 -4.27 16.96
N LYS A 198 -25.72 -4.09 18.06
CA LYS A 198 -27.19 -4.17 18.06
C LYS A 198 -27.82 -3.13 17.14
N GLN A 199 -27.38 -1.88 17.22
CA GLN A 199 -27.85 -0.80 16.34
C GLN A 199 -27.51 -1.04 14.87
N VAL A 200 -26.28 -1.51 14.58
CA VAL A 200 -25.84 -1.83 13.21
C VAL A 200 -26.65 -2.97 12.60
N SER A 201 -27.07 -3.94 13.42
CA SER A 201 -27.86 -5.11 13.01
C SER A 201 -29.37 -4.86 13.02
N ALA A 202 -29.84 -3.73 13.56
CA ALA A 202 -31.27 -3.42 13.67
C ALA A 202 -31.92 -3.02 12.34
N SER A 203 -31.14 -2.81 11.28
CA SER A 203 -31.65 -2.56 9.93
C SER A 203 -32.17 -3.85 9.28
N ASP A 204 -33.04 -3.70 8.27
CA ASP A 204 -33.70 -4.82 7.57
C ASP A 204 -32.76 -5.86 6.93
N SER A 205 -31.48 -5.51 6.77
CA SER A 205 -30.44 -6.44 6.32
C SER A 205 -29.12 -6.24 7.07
N PRO A 206 -28.39 -7.33 7.40
CA PRO A 206 -27.06 -7.23 7.98
C PRO A 206 -26.09 -6.60 6.97
N PRO A 207 -25.08 -5.85 7.44
CA PRO A 207 -24.09 -5.26 6.54
C PRO A 207 -23.29 -6.37 5.85
N THR A 208 -23.18 -6.28 4.53
CA THR A 208 -22.37 -7.20 3.72
C THR A 208 -21.10 -6.54 3.19
N ARG A 209 -21.06 -5.20 3.19
CA ARG A 209 -19.92 -4.38 2.76
C ARG A 209 -19.27 -3.67 3.94
N VAL A 210 -17.95 -3.51 3.86
CA VAL A 210 -17.16 -2.85 4.92
C VAL A 210 -17.58 -1.39 5.08
N SER A 211 -17.78 -0.67 3.98
CA SER A 211 -18.19 0.74 4.00
C SER A 211 -19.53 0.95 4.71
N ASP A 212 -20.50 0.05 4.49
CA ASP A 212 -21.81 0.08 5.13
C ASP A 212 -21.70 -0.24 6.63
N CYS A 213 -20.93 -1.27 7.00
CA CYS A 213 -20.65 -1.61 8.39
C CYS A 213 -20.05 -0.41 9.16
N ILE A 214 -19.02 0.23 8.59
CA ILE A 214 -18.35 1.40 9.19
C ILE A 214 -19.32 2.57 9.33
N SER A 215 -20.06 2.90 8.26
CA SER A 215 -20.99 4.03 8.26
C SER A 215 -22.09 3.87 9.29
N ARG A 216 -22.65 2.66 9.42
CA ARG A 216 -23.65 2.33 10.44
C ARG A 216 -23.05 2.40 11.84
N ALA A 217 -21.84 1.87 12.06
CA ALA A 217 -21.17 1.87 13.35
C ALA A 217 -20.87 3.29 13.86
N ILE A 218 -20.39 4.18 12.98
CA ILE A 218 -20.14 5.58 13.30
C ILE A 218 -21.44 6.29 13.69
N ARG A 219 -22.51 6.12 12.90
CA ARG A 219 -23.83 6.69 13.21
C ARG A 219 -24.36 6.18 14.54
N ALA A 220 -24.30 4.87 14.78
CA ALA A 220 -24.72 4.26 16.03
C ALA A 220 -23.95 4.82 17.23
N ALA A 221 -22.62 4.92 17.13
CA ALA A 221 -21.79 5.46 18.21
C ALA A 221 -22.10 6.93 18.52
N TYR A 222 -22.36 7.75 17.50
CA TYR A 222 -22.75 9.14 17.69
C TYR A 222 -24.02 9.25 18.56
N TRP A 223 -25.10 8.56 18.18
CA TRP A 223 -26.37 8.63 18.89
C TRP A 223 -26.29 8.03 20.30
N ILE A 224 -25.59 6.91 20.46
CA ILE A 224 -25.41 6.26 21.76
C ILE A 224 -24.63 7.17 22.73
N ASN A 225 -23.56 7.80 22.26
CA ASN A 225 -22.73 8.65 23.12
C ASN A 225 -23.49 9.91 23.53
N ARG A 226 -24.27 10.51 22.61
CA ARG A 226 -25.12 11.66 22.90
C ARG A 226 -26.16 11.35 23.99
N ASP A 227 -26.90 10.24 23.88
CA ASP A 227 -27.88 9.84 24.90
C ASP A 227 -27.20 9.56 26.27
N LYS A 228 -26.00 8.94 26.26
CA LYS A 228 -25.22 8.74 27.49
C LYS A 228 -24.80 10.07 28.13
N GLU A 229 -24.37 11.04 27.34
CA GLU A 229 -23.97 12.37 27.81
C GLU A 229 -25.17 13.16 28.37
N GLU A 230 -26.30 13.17 27.66
CA GLU A 230 -27.54 13.83 28.11
C GLU A 230 -28.02 13.24 29.45
N ARG A 231 -28.01 11.89 29.59
CA ARG A 231 -28.33 11.22 30.86
C ARG A 231 -27.33 11.58 31.96
N ALA A 232 -26.03 11.56 31.66
CA ALA A 232 -25.01 11.90 32.64
C ALA A 232 -25.16 13.36 33.14
N GLN A 233 -25.49 14.30 32.25
CA GLN A 233 -25.78 15.68 32.60
C GLN A 233 -27.03 15.81 33.46
N PHE A 234 -28.11 15.08 33.12
CA PHE A 234 -29.33 15.05 33.92
C PHE A 234 -29.07 14.58 35.36
N PHE A 235 -28.29 13.51 35.55
CA PHE A 235 -27.93 13.03 36.89
C PHE A 235 -27.01 14.00 37.64
N LYS A 236 -26.10 14.68 36.94
CA LYS A 236 -25.22 15.70 37.54
C LYS A 236 -26.01 16.94 37.99
N ALA A 237 -27.02 17.35 37.24
CA ALA A 237 -27.85 18.52 37.56
C ALA A 237 -28.80 18.31 38.75
N LYS A 238 -29.03 17.06 39.16
CA LYS A 238 -29.93 16.69 40.26
C LYS A 238 -29.19 16.46 41.60
N ARG A 239 -27.87 16.62 41.61
CA ARG A 239 -27.01 16.42 42.78
C ARG A 239 -26.56 17.75 43.35
#